data_AF-A0AAW5TDV1-F1
#
_entry.id   AF-A0AAW5TDV1-F1
#
_cell.length_a   1.000
_cell.length_b   1.000
_cell.length_c   1.000
_cell.angle_alpha   90.00
_cell.angle_beta   90.00
_cell.angle_gamma   90.00
#
_symmetry.space_group_name_H-M   'P 1'
#
loop_
_entity.id
_entity.type
_entity.pdbx_description
1 polymer ?
#
loop_
_entity_poly.entity_id
_entity_poly.type
_entity_poly.pdbx_seq_one_letter_code
_entity_poly.pdbx_strand_id
1 'polypeptide(L)'
;MLDDNASAPAPQLQASNKLKVYQVNDLQFVNGIWQVRCDDLCPVEFDWTQNGIACEDIDLVDGNGNLLADQVTKVGSYFVINPNKIVSDGEGAYGSGGYYWRHVTLAASGQIWLSVWSVDHLLHG
;
A
#
# COMPACT_ATOMS: atom_id res chain seq x y z
N MET A 1 -30.12 -16.81 -42.56
CA MET A 1 -29.26 -15.64 -42.79
C MET A 1 -29.18 -14.91 -41.47
N LEU A 2 -28.09 -15.15 -40.73
CA LEU A 2 -26.89 -14.29 -40.72
C LEU A 2 -27.17 -13.09 -39.78
N ASP A 3 -26.79 -13.17 -38.50
CA ASP A 3 -25.56 -12.54 -37.93
C ASP A 3 -26.03 -11.29 -37.13
N ASP A 4 -25.48 -10.82 -36.01
CA ASP A 4 -24.21 -11.10 -35.37
C ASP A 4 -24.25 -10.60 -33.91
N ASN A 5 -23.27 -11.13 -33.19
CA ASN A 5 -22.97 -10.94 -31.78
C ASN A 5 -22.35 -9.56 -31.52
N ALA A 6 -22.70 -8.91 -30.41
CA ALA A 6 -21.80 -7.97 -29.76
C ALA A 6 -22.15 -7.84 -28.27
N SER A 7 -21.85 -8.90 -27.50
CA SER A 7 -21.51 -8.71 -26.10
C SER A 7 -20.32 -7.75 -26.04
N ALA A 8 -20.49 -6.61 -25.37
CA ALA A 8 -19.37 -5.72 -25.07
C ALA A 8 -18.25 -6.55 -24.40
N PRO A 9 -16.97 -6.36 -24.77
CA PRO A 9 -15.90 -7.02 -24.04
C PRO A 9 -15.99 -6.54 -22.59
N ALA A 10 -16.19 -7.48 -21.66
CA ALA A 10 -15.89 -7.24 -20.26
C ALA A 10 -14.47 -6.67 -20.19
N PRO A 11 -14.19 -5.67 -19.34
CA PRO A 11 -12.83 -5.18 -19.14
C PRO A 11 -11.92 -6.38 -18.89
N GLN A 12 -11.03 -6.63 -19.84
CA GLN A 12 -10.10 -7.75 -19.77
C GLN A 12 -9.15 -7.43 -18.62
N LEU A 13 -9.30 -8.14 -17.49
CA LEU A 13 -8.31 -8.22 -16.41
C LEU A 13 -7.00 -8.73 -17.01
N GLN A 14 -6.18 -7.82 -17.54
CA GLN A 14 -4.93 -8.11 -18.22
C GLN A 14 -3.75 -7.56 -17.42
N ALA A 15 -3.45 -8.28 -16.35
CA ALA A 15 -2.14 -8.66 -15.84
C ALA A 15 -2.48 -9.47 -14.59
N SER A 16 -1.76 -10.55 -14.31
CA SER A 16 -1.85 -11.19 -12.98
C SER A 16 -1.72 -10.09 -11.92
N ASN A 17 -2.82 -9.82 -11.22
CA ASN A 17 -3.11 -8.61 -10.42
C ASN A 17 -2.25 -8.58 -9.14
N LYS A 18 -0.93 -8.61 -9.32
CA LYS A 18 0.04 -8.81 -8.25
C LYS A 18 0.21 -7.51 -7.50
N LEU A 19 0.09 -7.60 -6.18
CA LEU A 19 0.33 -6.46 -5.30
C LEU A 19 1.83 -6.13 -5.25
N LYS A 20 2.17 -4.86 -5.18
CA LYS A 20 3.52 -4.35 -4.99
C LYS A 20 4.01 -4.75 -3.60
N VAL A 21 5.18 -5.37 -3.58
CA VAL A 21 5.85 -5.82 -2.37
C VAL A 21 6.71 -4.68 -1.85
N TYR A 22 6.50 -4.32 -0.60
CA TYR A 22 7.26 -3.33 0.15
C TYR A 22 8.09 -4.00 1.24
N GLN A 23 9.09 -3.29 1.75
CA GLN A 23 9.93 -3.76 2.85
C GLN A 23 9.63 -2.99 4.14
N VAL A 24 9.64 -3.71 5.27
CA VAL A 24 9.65 -3.12 6.61
C VAL A 24 11.06 -2.60 6.91
N ASN A 25 11.30 -1.30 6.75
CA ASN A 25 12.60 -0.67 7.01
C ASN A 25 12.82 -0.39 8.50
N ASP A 26 11.75 -0.06 9.23
CA ASP A 26 11.75 0.06 10.69
C ASP A 26 10.38 -0.35 11.25
N LEU A 27 10.33 -0.74 12.52
CA LEU A 27 9.13 -1.20 13.21
C LEU A 27 9.13 -0.64 14.64
N GLN A 28 8.13 0.19 14.96
CA GLN A 28 8.00 0.78 16.29
C GLN A 28 6.57 0.71 16.83
N PHE A 29 6.46 0.64 18.15
CA PHE A 29 5.18 0.74 18.86
C PHE A 29 4.92 2.19 19.25
N VAL A 30 4.02 2.85 18.53
CA VAL A 30 3.75 4.29 18.67
C VAL A 30 2.25 4.49 18.79
N ASN A 31 1.82 5.28 19.78
CA ASN A 31 0.41 5.58 20.07
C ASN A 31 -0.49 4.34 20.26
N GLY A 32 0.06 3.24 20.80
CA GLY A 32 -0.71 2.04 21.12
C GLY A 32 -0.84 1.04 19.98
N ILE A 33 -0.23 1.31 18.82
CA ILE A 33 -0.22 0.41 17.65
C ILE A 33 1.20 0.13 17.19
N TRP A 34 1.44 -1.06 16.65
CA TRP A 34 2.67 -1.37 15.94
C TRP A 34 2.61 -0.80 14.52
N GLN A 35 3.63 -0.03 14.16
CA GLN A 35 3.68 0.68 12.89
C GLN A 35 4.98 0.36 12.15
N VAL A 36 4.85 0.26 10.84
CA VAL A 36 5.91 0.01 9.87
C VAL A 36 6.32 1.33 9.24
N ARG A 37 7.63 1.54 9.17
CA ARG A 37 8.24 2.51 8.27
C ARG A 37 8.63 1.79 6.98
N CYS A 38 8.29 2.39 5.85
CA CYS A 38 8.70 1.96 4.53
C CYS A 38 9.35 3.13 3.78
N ASP A 39 10.65 3.01 3.49
CA ASP A 39 11.42 4.09 2.86
C ASP A 39 10.98 4.33 1.40
N ASP A 40 10.43 3.31 0.73
CA ASP A 40 9.86 3.45 -0.61
C ASP A 40 8.60 4.33 -0.63
N LEU A 41 7.84 4.34 0.46
CA LEU A 41 6.61 5.11 0.60
C LEU A 41 6.83 6.43 1.34
N CYS A 42 7.95 6.59 2.05
CA CYS A 42 8.31 7.82 2.72
C CYS A 42 9.85 7.97 2.72
N PRO A 43 10.42 8.46 1.60
CA PRO A 43 11.87 8.50 1.42
C PRO A 43 12.57 9.58 2.25
N VAL A 44 11.83 10.58 2.73
CA VAL A 44 12.34 11.74 3.47
C VAL A 44 11.36 12.19 4.55
N GLU A 45 11.88 12.84 5.58
CA GLU A 45 11.09 13.48 6.66
C GLU A 45 10.01 12.59 7.28
N PHE A 46 10.32 11.30 7.46
CA PHE A 46 9.40 10.33 8.06
C PHE A 46 9.00 10.73 9.48
N ASP A 47 7.69 10.74 9.73
CA ASP A 47 7.09 10.88 11.05
C ASP A 47 6.14 9.72 11.34
N TRP A 48 6.27 9.10 12.52
CA TRP A 48 5.45 7.94 12.91
C TRP A 48 3.96 8.24 12.98
N THR A 49 3.56 9.47 13.27
CA THR A 49 2.15 9.86 13.38
C THR A 49 1.54 10.24 12.03
N GLN A 50 2.38 10.55 11.03
CA GLN A 50 1.93 10.99 9.71
C GLN A 50 2.16 9.98 8.60
N ASN A 51 3.14 9.08 8.73
CA ASN A 51 3.57 8.17 7.67
C ASN A 51 3.62 6.70 8.10
N GLY A 52 3.51 6.42 9.40
CA GLY A 52 3.55 5.06 9.93
C GLY A 52 2.36 4.22 9.48
N ILE A 53 2.63 3.03 8.94
CA ILE A 53 1.59 2.11 8.48
C ILE A 53 1.34 1.08 9.56
N ALA A 54 0.12 0.99 10.09
CA ALA A 54 -0.24 0.00 11.10
C ALA A 54 -0.04 -1.42 10.57
N CYS A 55 0.54 -2.31 11.39
CA CYS A 55 0.70 -3.72 11.05
C CYS A 55 -0.62 -4.43 10.73
N GLU A 56 -1.77 -3.90 11.18
CA GLU A 56 -3.11 -4.46 10.91
C GLU A 56 -3.66 -4.15 9.51
N ASP A 57 -3.02 -3.23 8.78
CA ASP A 57 -3.41 -2.83 7.42
C ASP A 57 -2.58 -3.50 6.32
N ILE A 58 -1.63 -4.36 6.69
CA ILE A 58 -0.70 -5.02 5.77
C ILE A 58 -0.81 -6.54 5.88
N ASP A 59 -0.46 -7.23 4.79
CA ASP A 59 -0.27 -8.68 4.78
C ASP A 59 1.21 -8.99 4.55
N LEU A 60 1.82 -9.81 5.41
CA LEU A 60 3.21 -10.22 5.24
C LEU A 60 3.33 -11.25 4.12
N VAL A 61 4.32 -11.03 3.26
CA VAL A 61 4.61 -11.86 2.08
C VAL A 61 6.08 -12.24 2.02
N ASP A 62 6.42 -13.20 1.18
CA ASP A 62 7.81 -13.42 0.76
C ASP A 62 8.25 -12.38 -0.29
N GLY A 63 9.53 -12.40 -0.69
CA GLY A 63 10.04 -11.50 -1.73
C GLY A 63 9.41 -11.70 -3.12
N ASN A 64 8.65 -12.78 -3.32
CA ASN A 64 7.88 -13.03 -4.53
C ASN A 64 6.41 -12.59 -4.39
N GLY A 65 5.99 -12.02 -3.26
CA GLY A 65 4.61 -11.59 -3.02
C GLY A 65 3.65 -12.71 -2.64
N ASN A 66 4.15 -13.89 -2.24
CA ASN A 66 3.29 -14.96 -1.72
C ASN A 66 3.01 -14.74 -0.23
N LEU A 67 1.76 -14.90 0.20
CA LEU A 67 1.34 -14.72 1.59
C LEU A 67 2.08 -15.69 2.53
N LEU A 68 2.61 -15.16 3.64
CA LEU A 68 3.22 -15.97 4.69
C LEU A 68 2.15 -16.52 5.64
N ALA A 69 2.33 -17.75 6.11
CA ALA A 69 1.48 -18.31 7.16
C ALA A 69 1.69 -17.62 8.51
N ASP A 70 2.92 -17.19 8.78
CA ASP A 70 3.28 -16.40 9.96
C ASP A 70 3.15 -14.91 9.64
N GLN A 71 2.26 -14.23 10.38
CA GLN A 71 1.97 -12.81 10.24
C GLN A 71 2.61 -11.98 11.38
N VAL A 72 3.76 -12.41 11.90
CA VAL A 72 4.55 -11.64 12.88
C VAL A 72 5.49 -10.67 12.17
N THR A 73 5.16 -9.37 12.23
CA THR A 73 5.95 -8.31 11.61
C THR A 73 7.29 -8.12 12.32
N LYS A 74 8.36 -8.00 11.54
CA LYS A 74 9.73 -7.69 12.00
C LYS A 74 10.42 -6.82 10.98
N VAL A 75 11.43 -6.07 11.42
CA VAL A 75 12.32 -5.32 10.53
C VAL A 75 12.93 -6.28 9.50
N GLY A 76 12.89 -5.88 8.23
CA GLY A 76 13.34 -6.68 7.10
C GLY A 76 12.30 -7.63 6.51
N SER A 77 11.11 -7.78 7.12
CA SER A 77 9.99 -8.49 6.47
C SER A 77 9.54 -7.78 5.20
N TYR A 78 8.88 -8.54 4.32
CA TYR A 78 8.17 -7.99 3.16
C TYR A 78 6.67 -7.99 3.41
N PHE A 79 5.98 -7.00 2.86
CA PHE A 79 4.55 -6.85 3.00
C PHE A 79 3.90 -6.31 1.74
N VAL A 80 2.59 -6.48 1.64
CA VAL A 80 1.73 -5.78 0.70
C VAL A 80 0.69 -4.99 1.48
N ILE A 81 0.20 -3.87 0.95
CA ILE A 81 -0.98 -3.20 1.52
C ILE A 81 -2.20 -4.07 1.27
N ASN A 82 -2.94 -4.41 2.33
CA ASN A 82 -4.15 -5.20 2.17
C ASN A 82 -5.23 -4.34 1.49
N PRO A 83 -5.70 -4.69 0.27
CA PRO A 83 -6.64 -3.85 -0.46
C PRO A 83 -7.98 -3.63 0.28
N ASN A 84 -8.37 -4.58 1.14
CA ASN A 84 -9.60 -4.49 1.92
C ASN A 84 -9.50 -3.51 3.10
N LYS A 85 -8.29 -3.02 3.40
CA LYS A 85 -8.01 -2.07 4.49
C LYS A 85 -7.92 -0.63 3.99
N ILE A 86 -7.97 -0.42 2.68
CA ILE A 86 -8.01 0.92 2.08
C ILE A 86 -9.43 1.46 2.22
N VAL A 87 -9.56 2.55 2.97
CA VAL A 87 -10.84 3.24 3.18
C VAL A 87 -11.07 4.28 2.09
N SER A 88 -10.06 5.09 1.81
CA SER A 88 -10.09 6.11 0.77
C SER A 88 -8.68 6.62 0.47
N ASP A 89 -8.54 7.32 -0.63
CA ASP A 89 -7.45 8.26 -0.84
C ASP A 89 -7.98 9.69 -0.98
N GLY A 90 -7.10 10.64 -0.70
CA GLY A 90 -7.43 12.05 -0.63
C GLY A 90 -6.61 12.89 -1.60
N GLU A 91 -6.52 14.17 -1.27
CA GLU A 91 -5.71 15.12 -2.00
C GLU A 91 -4.24 14.70 -1.98
N GLY A 92 -3.54 15.04 -3.06
CA GLY A 92 -2.10 14.87 -3.13
C GLY A 92 -1.43 16.12 -3.70
N ALA A 93 -0.25 16.42 -3.19
CA ALA A 93 0.51 17.62 -3.50
C ALA A 93 2.01 17.31 -3.48
N TYR A 94 2.79 18.13 -4.19
CA TYR A 94 4.23 18.13 -4.01
C TYR A 94 4.56 18.73 -2.64
N GLY A 95 5.45 18.05 -1.91
CA GLY A 95 5.80 18.41 -0.55
C GLY A 95 7.28 18.15 -0.26
N SER A 96 7.56 17.69 0.95
CA SER A 96 8.91 17.44 1.46
C SER A 96 9.79 16.65 0.49
N GLY A 97 11.05 17.10 0.34
CA GLY A 97 12.06 16.53 -0.56
C GLY A 97 11.73 16.57 -2.05
N GLY A 98 10.71 17.33 -2.48
CA GLY A 98 10.31 17.40 -3.88
C GLY A 98 9.50 16.19 -4.37
N TYR A 99 9.06 15.33 -3.45
CA TYR A 99 8.22 14.18 -3.76
C TYR A 99 6.75 14.58 -3.86
N TYR A 100 6.00 13.83 -4.67
CA TYR A 100 4.54 13.87 -4.64
C TYR A 100 4.06 13.02 -3.47
N TRP A 101 3.23 13.62 -2.63
CA TRP A 101 2.63 13.00 -1.46
C TRP A 101 1.13 12.93 -1.64
N ARG A 102 0.53 11.81 -1.23
CA ARG A 102 -0.90 11.61 -1.27
C ARG A 102 -1.39 11.16 0.09
N HIS A 103 -2.54 11.70 0.49
CA HIS A 103 -3.26 11.18 1.63
C HIS A 103 -3.89 9.83 1.30
N VAL A 104 -3.58 8.83 2.11
CA VAL A 104 -4.23 7.52 2.07
C VAL A 104 -4.83 7.27 3.45
N THR A 105 -6.09 6.87 3.48
CA THR A 105 -6.77 6.47 4.71
C THR A 105 -6.84 4.95 4.77
N LEU A 106 -6.16 4.36 5.74
CA LEU A 106 -6.25 2.93 6.04
C LEU A 106 -7.07 2.71 7.31
N ALA A 107 -7.59 1.50 7.47
CA ALA A 107 -8.54 1.18 8.53
C ALA A 107 -7.95 1.35 9.95
N ALA A 108 -6.71 0.90 10.18
CA ALA A 108 -6.05 1.01 11.49
C ALA A 108 -5.06 2.19 11.57
N SER A 109 -4.39 2.53 10.47
CA SER A 109 -3.41 3.62 10.40
C SER A 109 -4.09 4.99 10.43
N GLY A 110 -5.37 5.07 10.05
CA GLY A 110 -6.04 6.33 9.81
C GLY A 110 -5.49 7.02 8.56
N GLN A 111 -5.53 8.35 8.56
CA GLN A 111 -5.05 9.16 7.44
C GLN A 111 -3.54 9.39 7.53
N ILE A 112 -2.81 8.87 6.56
CA ILE A 112 -1.35 8.97 6.46
C ILE A 112 -0.92 9.57 5.13
N TRP A 113 0.30 10.08 5.08
CA TRP A 113 0.96 10.60 3.88
C TRP A 113 1.92 9.57 3.32
N LEU A 114 1.72 9.19 2.06
CA LEU A 114 2.60 8.28 1.34
C LEU A 114 3.02 8.90 0.01
N SER A 115 4.23 8.63 -0.43
CA SER A 115 4.76 9.11 -1.71
C SER A 115 4.28 8.23 -2.86
N VAL A 116 2.99 8.37 -3.20
CA VAL A 116 2.32 7.62 -4.26
C VAL A 116 1.41 8.54 -5.08
N TRP A 117 1.15 8.17 -6.33
CA TRP A 117 0.36 8.97 -7.27
C TRP A 117 -1.14 8.70 -7.11
N SER A 118 -1.49 7.47 -6.74
CA SER A 118 -2.85 6.97 -6.58
C SER A 118 -2.83 5.70 -5.70
N VAL A 119 -4.01 5.21 -5.29
CA VAL A 119 -4.14 3.88 -4.68
C VAL A 119 -3.66 2.77 -5.62
N ASP A 120 -3.87 2.91 -6.92
CA ASP A 120 -3.39 1.93 -7.90
C ASP A 120 -1.85 1.88 -7.92
N HIS A 121 -1.18 3.05 -7.87
CA HIS A 121 0.29 3.12 -7.69
C HIS A 121 0.71 2.48 -6.35
N LEU A 122 -0.02 2.72 -5.27
CA LEU A 122 0.27 2.08 -3.98
C LEU A 122 0.16 0.55 -4.06
N LEU A 123 -0.87 0.03 -4.72
CA LEU A 123 -1.14 -1.40 -4.77
C LEU A 123 -0.31 -2.14 -5.81
N HIS A 124 0.08 -1.50 -6.91
CA HIS A 124 0.66 -2.20 -8.07
C HIS A 124 2.01 -1.65 -8.55
N GLY A 125 2.40 -0.45 -8.13
CA GLY A 125 3.69 0.16 -8.48
C GLY A 125 3.69 0.99 -9.74
#